data_AF-A0A146K3X8-F1
#
_entry.id   AF-A0A146K3X8-F1
#
_cell.length_a   1.000
_cell.length_b   1.000
_cell.length_c   1.000
_cell.angle_alpha   90.00
_cell.angle_beta   90.00
_cell.angle_gamma   90.00
#
_symmetry.space_group_name_H-M   'P 1'
#
loop_
_entity.id
_entity.type
_entity.pdbx_description
1 polymer ?
#
loop_
_entity_poly.entity_id
_entity_poly.type
_entity_poly.pdbx_seq_one_letter_code
_entity_poly.pdbx_strand_id
1 'polypeptide(L)'
;MEQMWSQEKTQQLLYLVQEHTNAKNKTNWELVASQMGGVTLLQCKQHYVKNYVLNISADEKYHEWTDLEKDLLLDCVQLYGKDWDRIQHQCFGWMTPIKLKNKHYAIMKLREEHEHQLQHQKRVEMRKHRNVQYDDEVVYKAIRQILQIE
;
A
#
# COMPACT_ATOMS: atom_id res chain seq x y z
N MET A 1 19.87 -16.17 12.78
CA MET A 1 20.05 -15.58 14.11
C MET A 1 18.84 -14.70 14.39
N GLU A 2 17.91 -15.16 15.23
CA GLU A 2 16.82 -14.33 15.71
C GLU A 2 17.41 -13.23 16.58
N GLN A 3 17.28 -11.98 16.16
CA GLN A 3 17.58 -10.86 17.01
C GLN A 3 16.54 -10.89 18.14
N MET A 4 16.96 -11.24 19.36
CA MET A 4 16.09 -11.13 20.54
C MET A 4 15.66 -9.68 20.68
N TRP A 5 14.39 -9.41 20.40
CA TRP A 5 13.77 -8.13 20.69
C TRP A 5 13.68 -7.99 22.20
N SER A 6 14.53 -7.13 22.78
CA SER A 6 14.44 -6.80 24.20
C SER A 6 13.20 -5.96 24.47
N GLN A 7 12.80 -5.88 25.74
CA GLN A 7 11.66 -5.08 26.16
C GLN A 7 11.90 -3.59 25.86
N GLU A 8 13.12 -3.10 26.10
CA GLU A 8 13.52 -1.71 25.82
C GLU A 8 13.46 -1.41 24.32
N LYS A 9 13.99 -2.31 23.47
CA LYS A 9 13.91 -2.14 22.01
C LYS A 9 12.47 -2.15 21.50
N THR A 10 11.62 -2.98 22.11
CA THR A 10 10.20 -3.04 21.74
C THR A 10 9.48 -1.76 22.16
N GLN A 11 9.77 -1.22 23.34
CA GLN A 11 9.22 0.06 23.80
C GLN A 11 9.69 1.22 22.91
N GLN A 12 10.97 1.25 22.55
CA GLN A 12 11.52 2.23 21.62
C GLN A 12 10.84 2.15 20.25
N LEU A 13 10.65 0.93 19.71
CA LEU A 13 9.92 0.74 18.45
C LEU A 13 8.50 1.31 18.55
N LEU A 14 7.77 1.01 19.61
CA LEU A 14 6.39 1.50 19.79
C LEU A 14 6.33 3.02 19.87
N TYR A 15 7.25 3.64 20.63
CA TYR A 15 7.34 5.09 20.74
C TYR A 15 7.59 5.74 19.37
N LEU A 16 8.57 5.23 18.63
CA LEU A 16 8.91 5.73 17.31
C LEU A 16 7.80 5.50 16.28
N VAL A 17 7.13 4.36 16.35
CA VAL A 17 5.96 4.11 15.49
C VAL A 17 4.87 5.12 15.81
N GLN A 18 4.58 5.42 17.08
CA GLN A 18 3.58 6.44 17.43
C GLN A 18 3.99 7.84 16.97
N GLU A 19 5.26 8.22 17.15
CA GLU A 19 5.78 9.54 16.77
C GLU A 19 5.80 9.75 15.24
N HIS A 20 6.20 8.72 14.49
CA HIS A 20 6.36 8.77 13.02
C HIS A 20 5.14 8.23 12.26
N THR A 21 4.01 7.99 12.95
CA THR A 21 2.73 7.67 12.30
C THR A 21 1.97 8.95 12.01
N ASN A 22 1.66 9.17 10.74
CA ASN A 22 0.90 10.34 10.33
C ASN A 22 -0.61 10.19 10.61
N ALA A 23 -1.37 11.28 10.42
CA ALA A 23 -2.83 11.29 10.57
C ALA A 23 -3.58 10.32 9.62
N LYS A 24 -2.89 9.68 8.67
CA LYS A 24 -3.43 8.66 7.75
C LYS A 24 -3.04 7.24 8.16
N ASN A 25 -2.58 7.02 9.39
CA ASN A 25 -2.08 5.73 9.91
C ASN A 25 -0.94 5.12 9.08
N LYS A 26 -0.17 5.96 8.38
CA LYS A 26 1.01 5.52 7.63
C LYS A 26 2.27 5.89 8.42
N THR A 27 3.01 4.87 8.81
CA THR A 27 4.26 4.99 9.56
C THR A 27 5.45 5.07 8.61
N ASN A 28 6.38 6.00 8.85
CA ASN A 28 7.63 6.06 8.11
C ASN A 28 8.68 5.10 8.68
N TRP A 29 8.70 3.86 8.17
CA TRP A 29 9.58 2.80 8.67
C TRP A 29 11.09 3.05 8.44
N GLU A 30 11.46 3.87 7.45
CA GLU A 30 12.86 4.23 7.20
C GLU A 30 13.42 5.07 8.34
N LEU A 31 12.66 6.08 8.78
CA LEU A 31 13.02 6.90 9.93
C LEU A 31 13.09 6.07 11.21
N VAL A 32 12.07 5.24 11.45
CA VAL A 32 12.01 4.36 12.63
C VAL A 32 13.26 3.44 12.68
N ALA A 33 13.62 2.80 11.57
CA ALA A 33 14.80 1.93 11.52
C ALA A 33 16.11 2.70 11.71
N SER A 34 16.22 3.90 11.12
CA SER A 34 17.40 4.76 11.25
C SER A 34 17.65 5.18 12.70
N GLN A 35 16.59 5.43 13.47
CA GLN A 35 16.68 5.88 14.86
C GLN A 35 16.87 4.72 15.85
N MET A 36 16.40 3.52 15.53
CA MET A 36 16.62 2.34 16.38
C MET A 36 18.06 1.83 16.37
N GLY A 37 18.76 1.94 15.24
CA GLY A 37 20.16 1.52 15.11
C GLY A 37 20.37 0.00 15.20
N GLY A 38 20.95 -0.61 14.17
CA GLY A 38 21.32 -2.04 14.19
C GLY A 38 20.16 -3.02 13.97
N VAL A 39 18.99 -2.53 13.56
CA VAL A 39 17.86 -3.34 13.05
C VAL A 39 17.44 -2.81 11.69
N THR A 40 17.04 -3.70 10.80
CA THR A 40 16.58 -3.33 9.46
C THR A 40 15.12 -2.89 9.48
N LEU A 41 14.73 -2.05 8.51
CA LEU A 41 13.35 -1.63 8.29
C LEU A 41 12.38 -2.82 8.30
N LEU A 42 12.76 -3.87 7.58
CA LEU A 42 11.93 -5.06 7.46
C LEU A 42 11.72 -5.74 8.82
N GLN A 43 12.77 -5.88 9.63
CA GLN A 43 12.67 -6.45 10.98
C GLN A 43 11.76 -5.62 11.89
N CYS A 44 11.86 -4.28 11.85
CA CYS A 44 10.98 -3.39 12.61
C CYS A 44 9.51 -3.59 12.25
N LYS A 45 9.22 -3.60 10.94
CA LYS A 45 7.86 -3.78 10.43
C LYS A 45 7.31 -5.16 10.75
N GLN A 46 8.10 -6.21 10.57
CA GLN A 46 7.75 -7.59 10.92
C GLN A 46 7.41 -7.72 12.41
N HIS A 47 8.26 -7.19 13.29
CA HIS A 47 8.04 -7.28 14.74
C HIS A 47 6.77 -6.53 15.16
N TYR A 48 6.56 -5.33 14.62
CA TYR A 48 5.36 -4.57 14.91
C TYR A 48 4.09 -5.29 14.44
N VAL A 49 4.09 -5.77 13.18
CA VAL A 49 2.94 -6.47 12.60
C VAL A 49 2.61 -7.73 13.41
N LYS A 50 3.61 -8.55 13.70
CA LYS A 50 3.45 -9.81 14.43
C LYS A 50 2.85 -9.62 15.83
N ASN A 51 3.30 -8.60 16.57
CA ASN A 51 2.97 -8.45 18.00
C ASN A 51 1.77 -7.51 18.25
N TYR A 52 1.51 -6.55 17.38
CA TYR A 52 0.54 -5.48 17.65
C TYR A 52 -0.57 -5.34 16.60
N VAL A 53 -0.37 -5.88 15.40
CA VAL A 53 -1.35 -5.77 14.31
C VAL A 53 -2.07 -7.09 14.07
N LEU A 54 -1.39 -8.20 14.34
CA LEU A 54 -1.91 -9.54 14.09
C LEU A 54 -3.23 -9.76 14.83
N ASN A 55 -4.32 -9.67 14.08
CA ASN A 55 -5.65 -10.00 14.58
C ASN A 55 -5.83 -11.51 14.44
N ILE A 56 -5.35 -12.26 15.44
CA ILE A 56 -5.75 -13.66 15.60
C ILE A 56 -7.18 -13.62 16.13
N SER A 57 -8.15 -13.56 15.22
CA SER A 57 -9.53 -13.90 15.58
C SER A 57 -9.52 -15.31 16.17
N ALA A 58 -10.09 -15.48 17.36
CA ALA A 58 -10.20 -16.77 18.03
C ALA A 58 -10.96 -17.82 17.18
N ASP A 59 -11.72 -17.35 16.18
CA ASP A 59 -12.30 -18.17 15.13
C ASP A 59 -11.27 -18.33 14.00
N GLU A 60 -10.41 -19.36 14.08
CA GLU A 60 -9.30 -19.68 13.16
C GLU A 60 -9.68 -19.77 11.67
N LYS A 61 -10.98 -19.76 11.38
CA LYS A 61 -11.53 -19.99 10.05
C LYS A 61 -11.17 -18.88 9.06
N TYR A 62 -11.02 -17.63 9.51
CA TYR A 62 -10.72 -16.50 8.63
C TYR A 62 -9.74 -15.52 9.27
N HIS A 63 -8.54 -15.43 8.68
CA HIS A 63 -7.59 -14.37 8.99
C HIS A 63 -7.89 -13.15 8.12
N GLU A 64 -8.16 -12.01 8.76
CA GLU A 64 -8.35 -10.74 8.10
C GLU A 64 -6.99 -10.05 7.89
N TRP A 65 -6.65 -9.80 6.63
CA TRP A 65 -5.40 -9.14 6.26
C TRP A 65 -5.50 -7.63 6.43
N THR A 66 -4.70 -7.10 7.33
CA THR A 66 -4.52 -5.66 7.52
C THR A 66 -3.69 -5.04 6.41
N ASP A 67 -3.77 -3.72 6.24
CA ASP A 67 -2.98 -3.02 5.22
C ASP A 67 -1.47 -3.09 5.51
N LEU A 68 -1.07 -3.09 6.78
CA LEU A 68 0.33 -3.25 7.18
C LEU A 68 0.87 -4.64 6.81
N GLU A 69 0.07 -5.70 6.96
CA GLU A 69 0.45 -7.04 6.51
C GLU A 69 0.58 -7.13 4.99
N LYS A 70 -0.34 -6.49 4.25
CA LYS A 70 -0.26 -6.41 2.79
C LYS A 70 1.02 -5.69 2.36
N ASP A 71 1.33 -4.56 2.99
CA ASP A 71 2.54 -3.81 2.66
C ASP A 71 3.80 -4.60 3.02
N LEU A 72 3.83 -5.28 4.17
CA LEU A 72 4.95 -6.15 4.55
C LEU A 72 5.13 -7.30 3.54
N LEU A 73 4.03 -7.90 3.06
CA LEU A 73 4.06 -8.96 2.06
C LEU A 73 4.67 -8.47 0.75
N LEU A 74 4.30 -7.28 0.30
CA LEU A 74 4.85 -6.68 -0.91
C LEU A 74 6.34 -6.37 -0.77
N ASP A 75 6.77 -5.83 0.37
CA ASP A 75 8.19 -5.57 0.66
C ASP A 75 9.01 -6.87 0.64
N CYS A 76 8.50 -7.94 1.28
CA CYS A 76 9.18 -9.23 1.26
C CYS A 76 9.23 -9.86 -0.13
N VAL A 77 8.17 -9.71 -0.94
CA VAL A 77 8.16 -10.17 -2.34
C VAL A 77 9.12 -9.38 -3.20
N GLN A 78 9.28 -8.07 -2.95
CA GLN A 78 10.27 -7.25 -3.64
C GLN A 78 11.70 -7.70 -3.30
N LEU A 79 11.96 -8.08 -2.04
CA LEU A 79 13.28 -8.48 -1.57
C LEU A 79 13.66 -9.92 -1.95
N TYR A 80 12.70 -10.86 -1.87
CA TYR A 80 12.95 -12.30 -2.02
C TYR A 80 12.32 -12.91 -3.27
N GLY A 81 11.59 -12.13 -4.08
CA GLY A 81 10.83 -12.63 -5.22
C GLY A 81 9.57 -13.38 -4.78
N LYS A 82 9.08 -14.31 -5.62
CA LYS A 82 7.90 -15.14 -5.31
C LYS A 82 8.27 -16.46 -4.60
N ASP A 83 9.35 -16.44 -3.83
CA ASP A 83 9.78 -17.57 -2.99
C ASP A 83 8.98 -17.58 -1.69
N TRP A 84 7.80 -18.20 -1.74
CA TRP A 84 6.82 -18.15 -0.65
C TRP A 84 7.31 -18.84 0.62
N ASP A 85 8.07 -19.92 0.48
CA ASP A 85 8.68 -20.63 1.61
C ASP A 85 9.70 -19.72 2.29
N ARG A 86 10.58 -19.07 1.52
CA ARG A 86 11.52 -18.11 2.11
C ARG A 86 10.82 -16.94 2.77
N ILE A 87 9.80 -16.36 2.14
CA ILE A 87 9.03 -15.25 2.72
C ILE A 87 8.33 -15.70 4.00
N GLN A 88 7.77 -16.89 4.04
CA GLN A 88 7.14 -17.43 5.24
C GLN A 88 8.15 -17.56 6.38
N HIS A 89 9.30 -18.19 6.14
CA HIS A 89 10.33 -18.34 7.17
C HIS A 89 10.94 -16.99 7.63
N GLN A 90 11.14 -16.04 6.71
CA GLN A 90 11.82 -14.78 7.02
C GLN A 90 10.89 -13.68 7.55
N CYS A 91 9.63 -13.65 7.11
CA CYS A 91 8.72 -12.53 7.35
C CYS A 91 7.41 -12.90 8.02
N PHE A 92 6.85 -14.07 7.70
CA PHE A 92 5.50 -14.44 8.08
C PHE A 92 5.45 -15.83 8.70
N GLY A 93 6.24 -16.05 9.77
CA GLY A 93 6.33 -17.36 10.43
C GLY A 93 4.99 -17.89 10.96
N TRP A 94 4.01 -17.01 11.14
CA TRP A 94 2.65 -17.30 11.60
C TRP A 94 1.64 -17.58 10.46
N MET A 95 2.07 -17.55 9.20
CA MET A 95 1.24 -17.83 8.01
C MET A 95 1.78 -19.03 7.25
N THR A 96 0.93 -19.62 6.40
CA THR A 96 1.36 -20.66 5.46
C THR A 96 1.77 -20.03 4.12
N PRO A 97 2.74 -20.61 3.39
CA PRO A 97 3.15 -20.09 2.07
C PRO A 97 1.97 -19.94 1.09
N ILE A 98 0.99 -20.85 1.16
CA ILE A 98 -0.24 -20.80 0.35
C ILE A 98 -1.07 -19.53 0.65
N LYS A 99 -1.24 -19.17 1.93
CA LYS A 99 -1.96 -17.94 2.31
C LYS A 99 -1.26 -16.70 1.75
N LEU A 100 0.08 -16.65 1.84
CA LEU A 100 0.89 -15.55 1.30
C LEU A 100 0.73 -15.42 -0.22
N LYS A 101 0.87 -16.55 -0.92
CA LYS A 101 0.70 -16.63 -2.38
C LYS A 101 -0.68 -16.11 -2.80
N ASN A 102 -1.74 -16.70 -2.22
CA ASN A 102 -3.12 -16.34 -2.55
C ASN A 102 -3.39 -14.86 -2.29
N LYS A 103 -2.90 -14.33 -1.16
CA LYS A 103 -3.06 -12.91 -0.85
C LYS A 103 -2.33 -12.01 -1.84
N HIS A 104 -1.08 -12.34 -2.18
CA HIS A 104 -0.31 -11.56 -3.14
C HIS A 104 -1.05 -11.46 -4.48
N TYR A 105 -1.54 -12.59 -5.02
CA TYR A 105 -2.30 -12.57 -6.28
C TYR A 105 -3.60 -11.76 -6.17
N ALA A 106 -4.32 -11.84 -5.04
CA ALA A 106 -5.49 -11.02 -4.81
C ALA A 106 -5.15 -9.51 -4.80
N ILE A 107 -4.04 -9.11 -4.19
CA ILE A 107 -3.58 -7.70 -4.18
C ILE A 107 -3.22 -7.25 -5.61
N MET A 108 -2.46 -8.06 -6.36
CA MET A 108 -2.06 -7.71 -7.73
C MET A 108 -3.28 -7.52 -8.63
N LYS A 109 -4.24 -8.44 -8.56
CA LYS A 109 -5.49 -8.36 -9.33
C LYS A 109 -6.27 -7.07 -9.03
N LEU A 110 -6.41 -6.72 -7.75
CA LEU A 110 -7.09 -5.48 -7.35
C LEU A 110 -6.36 -4.23 -7.86
N ARG A 111 -5.02 -4.24 -7.88
CA ARG A 111 -4.22 -3.14 -8.44
C ARG A 111 -4.44 -2.99 -9.94
N GLU A 112 -4.39 -4.10 -10.69
CA GLU A 112 -4.66 -4.11 -12.13
C GLU A 112 -6.06 -3.57 -12.45
N GLU A 113 -7.08 -4.05 -11.73
CA GLU A 113 -8.47 -3.59 -11.91
C GLU A 113 -8.60 -2.08 -11.64
N HIS A 114 -7.98 -1.58 -10.57
CA HIS A 114 -7.98 -0.16 -10.23
C HIS A 114 -7.26 0.68 -11.29
N GLU A 115 -6.11 0.22 -11.81
CA GLU A 115 -5.39 0.88 -12.89
C GLU A 115 -6.23 0.96 -14.17
N HIS A 116 -6.90 -0.12 -14.55
CA HIS A 116 -7.82 -0.14 -15.69
C HIS A 116 -9.00 0.84 -15.51
N GLN A 117 -9.56 0.91 -14.30
CA GLN A 117 -10.64 1.86 -13.98
C GLN A 117 -10.17 3.31 -14.10
N LEU A 118 -9.00 3.64 -13.56
CA LEU A 118 -8.42 4.98 -13.67
C LEU A 118 -8.14 5.38 -15.12
N GLN A 119 -7.62 4.44 -15.93
CA GLN A 119 -7.40 4.69 -17.36
C GLN A 119 -8.72 4.92 -18.10
N HIS A 120 -9.76 4.14 -17.79
CA HIS A 120 -11.08 4.34 -18.36
C HIS A 120 -11.67 5.71 -18.00
N GLN A 121 -11.61 6.11 -16.72
CA GLN A 121 -12.07 7.41 -16.25
C GLN A 121 -11.37 8.57 -16.97
N LYS A 122 -10.03 8.53 -17.05
CA LYS A 122 -9.24 9.53 -17.80
C LYS A 122 -9.67 9.63 -19.26
N ARG A 123 -9.93 8.51 -19.93
CA ARG A 123 -10.42 8.50 -21.32
C ARG A 123 -11.80 9.13 -21.47
N VAL A 124 -12.71 8.88 -20.52
CA VAL A 124 -14.04 9.51 -20.49
C VAL A 124 -13.94 11.02 -20.25
N GLU A 125 -13.10 11.45 -19.30
CA GLU A 125 -12.86 12.86 -19.00
C GLU A 125 -12.27 13.62 -20.19
N MET A 126 -11.26 13.04 -20.86
CA MET A 126 -10.69 13.64 -22.08
C MET A 126 -11.74 13.82 -23.19
N ARG A 127 -12.68 12.87 -23.33
CA ARG A 127 -13.78 12.99 -24.30
C ARG A 127 -14.73 14.13 -23.92
N LYS A 128 -15.08 14.26 -22.64
CA LYS A 128 -15.93 15.36 -22.15
C LYS A 128 -15.26 16.72 -22.39
N HIS A 129 -13.99 16.86 -22.02
CA HIS A 129 -13.25 18.11 -22.20
C HIS A 129 -13.16 18.51 -23.68
N ARG A 130 -12.91 17.54 -24.58
CA ARG A 130 -12.91 17.78 -26.03
C ARG A 130 -14.27 18.26 -26.55
N ASN A 131 -15.36 17.64 -26.10
CA ASN A 131 -16.70 18.03 -26.52
C ASN A 131 -17.07 19.43 -26.00
N VAL A 132 -16.73 19.75 -24.74
CA VAL A 132 -16.93 21.09 -24.18
C VAL A 132 -16.14 22.14 -24.96
N GLN A 133 -14.87 21.88 -25.27
CA GLN A 133 -14.05 22.79 -26.07
C GLN A 133 -14.65 23.02 -27.48
N TYR A 134 -15.18 21.96 -28.10
CA TYR A 134 -15.86 22.08 -29.39
C TYR A 134 -17.12 22.93 -29.30
N ASP A 135 -17.96 22.71 -28.28
CA ASP A 135 -19.17 23.50 -28.05
C ASP A 135 -18.83 24.98 -27.81
N ASP A 136 -17.81 25.28 -27.01
CA ASP A 136 -17.33 26.65 -26.77
C ASP A 136 -16.81 27.31 -28.05
N GLU A 137 -16.05 26.59 -28.89
CA GLU A 137 -15.59 27.11 -30.18
C GLU A 137 -16.74 27.41 -31.15
N VAL A 138 -17.76 26.53 -31.19
CA VAL A 138 -18.94 26.72 -32.04
C VAL A 138 -19.73 27.94 -31.56
N VAL A 139 -19.95 28.07 -30.25
CA VAL A 139 -20.62 29.23 -29.65
C VAL A 139 -19.85 30.52 -29.92
N TYR A 140 -18.53 30.52 -29.73
CA TYR A 140 -17.69 31.69 -30.01
C TYR A 140 -17.75 32.12 -31.48
N LYS A 141 -17.65 31.17 -32.42
CA LYS A 141 -17.79 31.45 -33.86
C LYS A 141 -19.16 32.02 -34.20
N ALA A 142 -20.23 31.47 -33.64
CA ALA A 142 -21.59 31.97 -33.84
C ALA A 142 -21.76 33.40 -33.31
N ILE A 143 -21.24 33.70 -32.11
CA ILE A 143 -21.30 35.05 -31.52
C ILE A 143 -20.52 36.06 -32.37
N ARG A 144 -19.30 35.71 -32.82
CA ARG A 144 -18.49 36.57 -33.71
C ARG A 144 -19.23 36.91 -34.99
N GLN A 145 -19.90 35.92 -35.58
CA GLN A 145 -20.66 36.09 -36.82
C GLN A 145 -21.89 36.98 -36.63
N ILE A 146 -22.59 36.87 -35.48
CA ILE A 146 -23.73 37.72 -35.15
C ILE A 146 -23.29 39.18 -34.91
N LEU A 147 -22.17 39.39 -34.22
CA LEU A 147 -21.69 40.72 -33.86
C LEU A 147 -20.92 41.44 -34.99
N GLN A 148 -20.68 40.77 -36.14
CA GLN A 148 -19.90 41.29 -37.28
C GLN A 148 -18.50 41.81 -36.87
N ILE A 149 -17.90 41.21 -35.85
CA ILE A 149 -16.57 41.55 -35.38
C ILE A 149 -15.56 40.68 -36.16
N GLU A 150 -14.78 41.31 -37.05
CA GLU A 150 -13.63 40.68 -37.73
C GLU A 150 -12.46 40.40 -36.78
#